data_AF-A0A833PK88-F1
#
_entry.id   AF-A0A833PK88-F1
#
_cell.length_a   1.000
_cell.length_b   1.000
_cell.length_c   1.000
_cell.angle_alpha   90.00
_cell.angle_beta   90.00
_cell.angle_gamma   90.00
#
_symmetry.space_group_name_H-M   'P 1'
#
loop_
_entity.id
_entity.type
_entity.pdbx_description
1 polymer ?
#
loop_
_entity_poly.entity_id
_entity_poly.type
_entity_poly.pdbx_seq_one_letter_code
_entity_poly.pdbx_strand_id
1 'polypeptide(L)'
;MVVLAPYALVSDAIDKHRQNAREEETWKRWKAGDPPVVAECVIDCQLPLHVTQSNSDEFEQLFVRSLDQIISWWGEHPTPGQLPVVAVAFEYKGRRLMESDPAAAEALLRKAAVMVAGPEMAEGLESDYFPVGVVLNNKSYYEKAALGIQESLMVLRFKKNGAGADDFRCQPVAAWPPSYPVKLDDACDHAYQHLYDPEYKKLFYTYQRIESVYEPVRPK
;
A
#
# COMPACT_ATOMS: atom_id res chain seq x y z
N MET A 1 15.35 -44.52 -24.24
CA MET A 1 14.62 -44.29 -22.97
C MET A 1 15.53 -43.41 -22.12
N VAL A 2 15.36 -42.08 -22.20
CA VAL A 2 16.24 -41.13 -21.48
C VAL A 2 15.58 -40.81 -20.14
N VAL A 3 16.31 -41.13 -19.06
CA VAL A 3 15.93 -40.89 -17.68
C VAL A 3 16.05 -39.38 -17.40
N LEU A 4 14.98 -38.63 -17.63
CA LEU A 4 14.92 -37.16 -17.37
C LEU A 4 14.33 -36.81 -15.99
N ALA A 5 13.85 -37.81 -15.24
CA ALA A 5 13.12 -37.59 -13.98
C ALA A 5 13.95 -37.16 -12.74
N PRO A 6 15.23 -37.56 -12.54
CA PRO A 6 15.94 -37.20 -11.30
C PRO A 6 16.52 -35.78 -11.31
N TYR A 7 16.91 -35.23 -12.48
CA TYR A 7 17.53 -33.91 -12.55
C TYR A 7 16.55 -32.77 -12.28
N ALA A 8 15.33 -32.86 -12.78
CA ALA A 8 14.30 -31.83 -12.55
C ALA A 8 13.90 -31.75 -11.06
N LEU A 9 13.68 -32.91 -10.41
CA LEU A 9 13.33 -32.97 -8.99
C LEU A 9 14.46 -32.48 -8.07
N VAL A 10 15.72 -32.73 -8.43
CA VAL A 10 16.89 -32.22 -7.68
C VAL A 10 17.07 -30.71 -7.90
N SER A 11 16.80 -30.20 -9.11
CA SER A 11 16.83 -28.76 -9.39
C SER A 11 15.79 -28.01 -8.56
N ASP A 12 14.55 -28.47 -8.56
CA ASP A 12 13.46 -27.84 -7.79
C ASP A 12 13.74 -27.87 -6.29
N ALA A 13 14.31 -28.97 -5.77
CA ALA A 13 14.68 -29.05 -4.35
C ALA A 13 15.81 -28.10 -3.98
N ILE A 14 16.80 -27.92 -4.86
CA ILE A 14 17.91 -26.97 -4.66
C ILE A 14 17.40 -25.52 -4.74
N ASP A 15 16.54 -25.21 -5.70
CA ASP A 15 15.98 -23.87 -5.87
C ASP A 15 15.07 -23.50 -4.70
N LYS A 16 14.23 -24.44 -4.24
CA LYS A 16 13.43 -24.27 -3.02
C LYS A 16 14.29 -24.09 -1.77
N HIS A 17 15.39 -24.83 -1.65
CA HIS A 17 16.29 -24.67 -0.51
C HIS A 17 16.99 -23.30 -0.52
N ARG A 18 17.43 -22.84 -1.70
CA ARG A 18 18.03 -21.50 -1.88
C ARG A 18 17.02 -20.39 -1.57
N GLN A 19 15.77 -20.54 -2.00
CA GLN A 19 14.72 -19.57 -1.71
C GLN A 19 14.45 -19.48 -0.21
N ASN A 20 14.24 -20.62 0.46
CA ASN A 20 14.03 -20.65 1.91
C ASN A 20 15.21 -20.00 2.66
N ALA A 21 16.45 -20.26 2.24
CA ALA A 21 17.63 -19.66 2.86
C ALA A 21 17.68 -18.12 2.69
N ARG A 22 17.23 -17.60 1.54
CA ARG A 22 17.13 -16.15 1.30
C ARG A 22 16.05 -15.53 2.16
N GLU A 23 14.86 -16.12 2.19
CA GLU A 23 13.73 -15.66 3.01
C GLU A 23 14.10 -15.63 4.51
N GLU A 24 14.86 -16.63 4.98
CA GLU A 24 15.35 -16.68 6.36
C GLU A 24 16.39 -15.59 6.67
N GLU A 25 17.24 -15.26 5.70
CA GLU A 25 18.21 -14.19 5.83
C GLU A 25 17.53 -12.82 5.80
N THR A 26 16.53 -12.63 4.94
CA THR A 26 15.66 -11.44 4.93
C THR A 26 15.01 -11.24 6.30
N TRP A 27 14.45 -12.30 6.89
CA TRP A 27 13.87 -12.23 8.23
C TRP A 27 14.87 -11.78 9.30
N LYS A 28 16.10 -12.30 9.28
CA LYS A 28 17.15 -11.91 10.22
C LYS A 28 17.57 -10.45 10.06
N ARG A 29 17.79 -10.01 8.82
CA ARG A 29 18.19 -8.64 8.50
C ARG A 29 17.08 -7.63 8.81
N TRP A 30 15.83 -8.03 8.59
CA TRP A 30 14.68 -7.20 8.95
C TRP A 30 14.60 -6.97 10.46
N LYS A 31 14.74 -8.04 11.27
CA LYS A 31 14.82 -7.91 12.74
C LYS A 31 16.00 -7.08 13.22
N ALA A 32 17.11 -7.12 12.50
CA ALA A 32 18.29 -6.29 12.78
C ALA A 32 18.07 -4.81 12.41
N GLY A 33 17.01 -4.46 11.68
CA GLY A 33 16.70 -3.10 11.26
C GLY A 33 17.55 -2.61 10.09
N ASP A 34 17.98 -3.52 9.21
CA ASP A 34 18.76 -3.20 8.01
C ASP A 34 17.93 -2.31 7.04
N PRO A 35 18.32 -1.05 6.74
CA PRO A 35 17.41 -0.09 6.10
C PRO A 35 16.85 -0.51 4.73
N PRO A 36 17.65 -1.05 3.78
CA PRO A 36 17.11 -1.66 2.56
C PRO A 36 16.08 -2.76 2.78
N VAL A 37 16.28 -3.63 3.77
CA VAL A 37 15.35 -4.74 4.07
C VAL A 37 14.10 -4.24 4.78
N VAL A 38 14.24 -3.24 5.65
CA VAL A 38 13.09 -2.55 6.27
C VAL A 38 12.24 -1.87 5.19
N ALA A 39 12.87 -1.21 4.22
CA ALA A 39 12.18 -0.58 3.08
C ALA A 39 11.48 -1.61 2.18
N GLU A 40 12.15 -2.71 1.85
CA GLU A 40 11.55 -3.86 1.16
C GLU A 40 10.32 -4.35 1.89
N CYS A 41 10.43 -4.60 3.20
CA CYS A 41 9.36 -5.22 3.95
C CYS A 41 8.17 -4.31 4.28
N VAL A 42 8.34 -3.00 4.15
CA VAL A 42 7.22 -2.04 4.13
C VAL A 42 6.45 -2.08 2.80
N ILE A 43 7.10 -2.46 1.70
CA ILE A 43 6.52 -2.45 0.35
C ILE A 43 5.98 -3.82 -0.05
N ASP A 44 6.84 -4.84 -0.07
CA ASP A 44 6.54 -6.21 -0.50
C ASP A 44 7.61 -7.18 0.03
N CYS A 45 7.45 -7.62 1.29
CA CYS A 45 8.43 -8.51 1.95
C CYS A 45 8.27 -9.97 1.46
N GLN A 46 9.36 -10.59 1.02
CA GLN A 46 9.41 -12.05 0.83
C GLN A 46 9.93 -12.73 2.09
N LEU A 47 9.06 -13.46 2.79
CA LEU A 47 9.37 -14.13 4.05
C LEU A 47 8.95 -15.59 4.06
N PRO A 48 9.58 -16.39 4.94
CA PRO A 48 9.22 -17.79 5.10
C PRO A 48 7.76 -17.93 5.54
N LEU A 49 7.07 -18.93 4.98
CA LEU A 49 5.67 -19.23 5.31
C LEU A 49 5.41 -19.39 6.82
N HIS A 50 6.38 -19.92 7.55
CA HIS A 50 6.22 -20.08 9.00
C HIS A 50 6.18 -18.72 9.71
N VAL A 51 6.93 -17.71 9.27
CA VAL A 51 6.85 -16.36 9.85
C VAL A 51 5.50 -15.74 9.56
N THR A 52 5.05 -15.81 8.30
CA THR A 52 3.80 -15.16 7.86
C THR A 52 2.53 -15.83 8.36
N GLN A 53 2.57 -17.14 8.67
CA GLN A 53 1.40 -17.89 9.16
C GLN A 53 1.41 -18.21 10.66
N SER A 54 2.58 -18.34 11.31
CA SER A 54 2.66 -18.82 12.71
C SER A 54 2.98 -17.76 13.76
N ASN A 55 3.58 -16.62 13.38
CA ASN A 55 3.94 -15.54 14.30
C ASN A 55 3.35 -14.19 13.86
N SER A 56 2.03 -14.14 13.64
CA SER A 56 1.35 -12.92 13.19
C SER A 56 1.66 -11.70 14.05
N ASP A 57 1.77 -11.88 15.37
CA ASP A 57 1.96 -10.76 16.30
C ASP A 57 3.38 -10.19 16.25
N GLU A 58 4.42 -11.04 16.16
CA GLU A 58 5.81 -10.58 16.02
C GLU A 58 6.02 -9.90 14.67
N PHE A 59 5.48 -10.49 13.60
CA PHE A 59 5.49 -9.92 12.27
C PHE A 59 4.83 -8.54 12.26
N GLU A 60 3.63 -8.44 12.83
CA GLU A 60 2.85 -7.20 12.83
C GLU A 60 3.52 -6.10 13.67
N GLN A 61 4.07 -6.45 14.84
CA GLN A 61 4.83 -5.50 15.66
C GLN A 61 6.09 -5.00 14.94
N LEU A 62 6.81 -5.89 14.26
CA LEU A 62 7.99 -5.51 13.49
C LEU A 62 7.62 -4.63 12.29
N PHE A 63 6.51 -4.94 11.61
CA PHE A 63 5.97 -4.12 10.53
C PHE A 63 5.62 -2.71 11.01
N VAL A 64 4.86 -2.58 12.10
CA VAL A 64 4.51 -1.27 12.68
C VAL A 64 5.76 -0.48 13.06
N ARG A 65 6.73 -1.12 13.72
CA ARG A 65 8.01 -0.50 14.06
C ARG A 65 8.77 -0.05 12.81
N SER A 66 8.70 -0.81 11.72
CA SER A 66 9.35 -0.48 10.45
C SER A 66 8.79 0.81 9.84
N LEU A 67 7.47 1.01 9.92
CA LEU A 67 6.84 2.27 9.49
C LEU A 67 7.42 3.46 10.25
N ASP A 68 7.58 3.33 11.57
CA ASP A 68 8.17 4.38 12.42
C ASP A 68 9.65 4.63 12.09
N GLN A 69 10.41 3.57 11.79
CA GLN A 69 11.82 3.68 11.39
C GLN A 69 11.97 4.43 10.07
N ILE A 70 11.20 4.06 9.04
CA ILE A 70 11.23 4.74 7.73
C ILE A 70 10.89 6.22 7.87
N ILE A 71 9.84 6.56 8.62
CA ILE A 71 9.44 7.95 8.85
C ILE A 71 10.52 8.70 9.65
N SER A 72 11.14 8.06 10.63
CA SER A 72 12.23 8.65 11.41
C SER A 72 13.48 8.92 10.57
N TRP A 73 13.82 8.00 9.66
CA TRP A 73 15.01 8.13 8.82
C TRP A 73 14.84 9.17 7.72
N TRP A 74 13.69 9.20 7.05
CA TRP A 74 13.52 9.92 5.79
C TRP A 74 12.24 10.78 5.70
N GLY A 75 11.41 10.81 6.74
CA GLY A 75 10.05 11.38 6.67
C GLY A 75 9.96 12.89 6.52
N GLU A 76 10.99 13.65 6.91
CA GLU A 76 10.99 15.12 6.79
C GLU A 76 11.47 15.59 5.41
N HIS A 77 12.54 14.97 4.91
CA HIS A 77 13.23 15.38 3.68
C HIS A 77 13.68 14.15 2.87
N PRO A 78 12.75 13.36 2.31
CA PRO A 78 13.12 12.21 1.51
C PRO A 78 13.81 12.65 0.22
N THR A 79 14.87 11.94 -0.17
CA THR A 79 15.39 12.04 -1.54
C THR A 79 14.40 11.42 -2.52
N PRO A 80 14.47 11.72 -3.83
CA PRO A 80 13.56 11.13 -4.82
C PRO A 80 13.47 9.60 -4.73
N GLY A 81 14.61 8.90 -4.63
CA GLY A 81 14.62 7.43 -4.49
C GLY A 81 14.03 6.86 -3.19
N GLN A 82 13.94 7.66 -2.13
CA GLN A 82 13.31 7.26 -0.85
C GLN A 82 11.81 7.57 -0.83
N LEU A 83 11.39 8.58 -1.60
CA LEU A 83 10.04 9.14 -1.60
C LEU A 83 8.93 8.09 -1.73
N PRO A 84 9.02 7.08 -2.62
CA PRO A 84 7.97 6.07 -2.75
C PRO A 84 7.77 5.27 -1.46
N VAL A 85 8.86 4.84 -0.81
CA VAL A 85 8.81 4.06 0.44
C VAL A 85 8.26 4.89 1.59
N VAL A 86 8.67 6.16 1.70
CA VAL A 86 8.20 7.07 2.74
C VAL A 86 6.72 7.38 2.58
N ALA A 87 6.24 7.58 1.36
CA ALA A 87 4.82 7.82 1.09
C ALA A 87 3.95 6.64 1.56
N VAL A 88 4.39 5.41 1.28
CA VAL A 88 3.71 4.18 1.72
C VAL A 88 3.75 4.01 3.24
N ALA A 89 4.88 4.33 3.87
CA ALA A 89 4.98 4.30 5.33
C ALA A 89 3.97 5.25 6.00
N PHE A 90 3.82 6.47 5.46
CA PHE A 90 2.80 7.41 5.92
C PHE A 90 1.37 6.93 5.63
N GLU A 91 1.11 6.30 4.48
CA GLU A 91 -0.20 5.73 4.13
C GLU A 91 -0.62 4.63 5.11
N TYR A 92 0.22 3.60 5.30
CA TYR A 92 -0.07 2.52 6.26
C TYR A 92 -0.24 3.06 7.68
N LYS A 93 0.66 3.93 8.14
CA LYS A 93 0.55 4.49 9.50
C LYS A 93 -0.72 5.31 9.67
N GLY A 94 -1.10 6.10 8.67
CA GLY A 94 -2.34 6.87 8.65
C GLY A 94 -3.57 5.98 8.74
N ARG A 95 -3.65 4.92 7.93
CA ARG A 95 -4.78 3.98 7.92
C ARG A 95 -5.01 3.31 9.25
N ARG A 96 -3.94 2.90 9.93
CA ARG A 96 -4.02 2.25 11.26
C ARG A 96 -4.57 3.16 12.35
N LEU A 97 -4.47 4.48 12.16
CA LEU A 97 -4.97 5.46 13.12
C LEU A 97 -6.38 5.95 12.80
N MET A 98 -7.00 5.54 11.69
CA MET A 98 -8.29 6.08 11.25
C MET A 98 -9.41 5.94 12.29
N GLU A 99 -9.36 4.90 13.12
CA GLU A 99 -10.35 4.67 14.19
C GLU A 99 -9.93 5.27 15.52
N SER A 100 -8.66 5.10 15.91
CA SER A 100 -8.16 5.47 17.23
C SER A 100 -7.77 6.95 17.35
N ASP A 101 -7.24 7.56 16.29
CA ASP A 101 -6.91 8.98 16.20
C ASP A 101 -7.12 9.50 14.75
N PRO A 102 -8.38 9.82 14.39
CA PRO A 102 -8.73 10.28 13.05
C PRO A 102 -7.99 11.55 12.60
N ALA A 103 -7.62 12.42 13.55
CA ALA A 103 -6.94 13.67 13.25
C ALA A 103 -5.46 13.43 12.88
N ALA A 104 -4.77 12.58 13.64
CA ALA A 104 -3.42 12.14 13.29
C ALA A 104 -3.42 11.34 11.98
N ALA A 105 -4.41 10.46 11.78
CA ALA A 105 -4.59 9.72 10.53
C ALA A 105 -4.68 10.66 9.32
N GLU A 106 -5.56 11.67 9.39
CA GLU A 106 -5.72 12.64 8.31
C GLU A 106 -4.40 13.39 8.01
N ALA A 107 -3.65 13.80 9.04
CA ALA A 107 -2.38 14.49 8.86
C ALA A 107 -1.33 13.63 8.14
N LEU A 108 -1.21 12.35 8.52
CA LEU A 108 -0.26 11.41 7.88
C LEU A 108 -0.67 11.10 6.43
N LEU A 109 -1.96 10.84 6.19
CA LEU A 109 -2.48 10.57 4.85
C LEU A 109 -2.32 11.79 3.92
N ARG A 110 -2.49 13.01 4.43
CA ARG A 110 -2.22 14.24 3.65
C ARG A 110 -0.74 14.40 3.30
N LYS A 111 0.18 14.04 4.21
CA LYS A 111 1.62 14.01 3.89
C LYS A 111 1.90 13.01 2.77
N ALA A 112 1.37 11.79 2.87
CA ALA A 112 1.49 10.78 1.82
C ALA A 112 0.93 11.29 0.48
N ALA A 113 -0.24 11.95 0.50
CA ALA A 113 -0.87 12.54 -0.69
C ALA A 113 0.02 13.56 -1.41
N VAL A 114 0.71 14.43 -0.66
CA VAL A 114 1.66 15.41 -1.23
C VAL A 114 2.84 14.68 -1.86
N MET A 115 3.38 13.65 -1.21
CA MET A 115 4.52 12.89 -1.72
C MET A 115 4.17 12.16 -3.03
N VAL A 116 3.03 11.48 -3.10
CA VAL A 116 2.63 10.75 -4.33
C VAL A 116 2.26 11.68 -5.49
N ALA A 117 1.83 12.91 -5.20
CA ALA A 117 1.49 13.92 -6.21
C ALA A 117 2.68 14.78 -6.64
N GLY A 118 3.80 14.73 -5.91
CA GLY A 118 5.01 15.49 -6.21
C GLY A 118 5.67 15.03 -7.51
N PRO A 119 6.27 15.96 -8.29
CA PRO A 119 6.96 15.60 -9.53
C PRO A 119 8.15 14.65 -9.29
N GLU A 120 8.80 14.73 -8.12
CA GLU A 120 9.93 13.88 -7.72
C GLU A 120 9.53 12.41 -7.57
N MET A 121 8.23 12.10 -7.45
CA MET A 121 7.75 10.71 -7.39
C MET A 121 8.10 9.96 -8.67
N ALA A 122 8.04 10.60 -9.85
CA ALA A 122 8.42 9.94 -11.10
C ALA A 122 9.90 9.52 -11.12
N GLU A 123 10.79 10.40 -10.63
CA GLU A 123 12.21 10.09 -10.46
C GLU A 123 12.42 8.97 -9.43
N GLY A 124 11.68 9.00 -8.32
CA GLY A 124 11.73 7.95 -7.30
C GLY A 124 11.37 6.56 -7.82
N LEU A 125 10.37 6.47 -8.69
CA LEU A 125 9.94 5.22 -9.32
C LEU A 125 10.97 4.65 -10.32
N GLU A 126 11.88 5.48 -10.81
CA GLU A 126 12.94 5.07 -11.74
C GLU A 126 14.31 4.94 -11.04
N SER A 127 14.37 5.27 -9.75
CA SER A 127 15.61 5.31 -8.97
C SER A 127 16.17 3.91 -8.67
N ASP A 128 17.50 3.81 -8.67
CA ASP A 128 18.29 2.66 -8.23
C ASP A 128 18.76 2.78 -6.77
N TYR A 129 18.20 3.72 -6.00
CA TYR A 129 18.56 3.96 -4.61
C TYR A 129 18.48 2.69 -3.75
N PHE A 130 17.45 1.88 -3.97
CA PHE A 130 17.37 0.52 -3.43
C PHE A 130 17.81 -0.48 -4.49
N PRO A 131 18.51 -1.56 -4.11
CA PRO A 131 18.94 -2.57 -5.07
C PRO A 131 17.77 -3.13 -5.87
N VAL A 132 18.00 -3.42 -7.15
CA VAL A 132 16.99 -4.01 -8.04
C VAL A 132 16.45 -5.30 -7.42
N GLY A 133 15.12 -5.36 -7.25
CA GLY A 133 14.43 -6.50 -6.65
C GLY A 133 14.27 -6.44 -5.12
N VAL A 134 14.77 -5.38 -4.45
CA VAL A 134 14.58 -5.15 -3.01
C VAL A 134 13.36 -4.25 -2.76
N VAL A 135 13.23 -3.13 -3.46
CA VAL A 135 12.00 -2.33 -3.42
C VAL A 135 11.29 -2.45 -4.76
N LEU A 136 10.02 -2.85 -4.72
CA LEU A 136 9.18 -2.99 -5.90
C LEU A 136 8.84 -1.61 -6.46
N ASN A 137 9.73 -1.06 -7.28
CA ASN A 137 9.53 0.17 -8.04
C ASN A 137 8.57 -0.05 -9.23
N ASN A 138 7.35 -0.48 -8.92
CA ASN A 138 6.30 -0.74 -9.89
C ASN A 138 5.28 0.39 -9.85
N LYS A 139 5.16 1.13 -10.96
CA LYS A 139 4.16 2.19 -11.13
C LYS A 139 2.76 1.78 -10.68
N SER A 140 2.34 0.55 -11.01
CA SER A 140 1.01 0.04 -10.63
C SER A 140 0.80 -0.06 -9.11
N TYR A 141 1.84 -0.42 -8.36
CA TYR A 141 1.81 -0.49 -6.90
C TYR A 141 1.61 0.90 -6.30
N TYR A 142 2.39 1.89 -6.72
CA TYR A 142 2.29 3.25 -6.16
C TYR A 142 1.04 3.99 -6.59
N GLU A 143 0.52 3.67 -7.77
CA GLU A 143 -0.82 4.11 -8.14
C GLU A 143 -1.90 3.51 -7.22
N LYS A 144 -1.76 2.26 -6.75
CA LYS A 144 -2.64 1.69 -5.73
C LYS A 144 -2.45 2.32 -4.35
N ALA A 145 -1.23 2.71 -3.99
CA ALA A 145 -1.01 3.50 -2.78
C ALA A 145 -1.72 4.85 -2.87
N ALA A 146 -1.60 5.58 -3.99
CA ALA A 146 -2.31 6.85 -4.20
C ALA A 146 -3.83 6.70 -4.09
N LEU A 147 -4.39 5.61 -4.67
CA LEU A 147 -5.79 5.20 -4.50
C LEU A 147 -6.18 5.07 -3.02
N GLY A 148 -5.46 4.22 -2.28
CA GLY A 148 -5.73 3.94 -0.87
C GLY A 148 -5.65 5.18 0.02
N ILE A 149 -4.77 6.12 -0.30
CA ILE A 149 -4.68 7.42 0.39
C ILE A 149 -5.98 8.22 0.21
N GLN A 150 -6.47 8.38 -1.02
CA GLN A 150 -7.70 9.15 -1.27
C GLN A 150 -8.92 8.45 -0.68
N GLU A 151 -9.03 7.13 -0.83
CA GLU A 151 -10.09 6.33 -0.23
C GLU A 151 -10.17 6.60 1.28
N SER A 152 -9.04 6.47 1.97
CA SER A 152 -8.95 6.68 3.42
C SER A 152 -9.33 8.10 3.84
N LEU A 153 -8.87 9.11 3.09
CA LEU A 153 -9.21 10.51 3.34
C LEU A 153 -10.70 10.81 3.11
N MET A 154 -11.33 10.17 2.11
CA MET A 154 -12.77 10.28 1.88
C MET A 154 -13.54 9.65 3.04
N VAL A 155 -13.18 8.44 3.47
CA VAL A 155 -13.78 7.77 4.63
C VAL A 155 -13.73 8.67 5.87
N LEU A 156 -12.55 9.23 6.18
CA LEU A 156 -12.39 10.15 7.32
C LEU A 156 -13.28 11.39 7.20
N ARG A 157 -13.30 12.03 6.02
CA ARG A 157 -14.09 13.24 5.77
C ARG A 157 -15.59 13.00 5.96
N PHE A 158 -16.12 11.94 5.34
CA PHE A 158 -17.56 11.67 5.36
C PHE A 158 -18.03 11.13 6.72
N LYS A 159 -17.23 10.28 7.38
CA LYS A 159 -17.50 9.81 8.74
C LYS A 159 -17.53 10.97 9.75
N LYS A 160 -16.60 11.92 9.66
CA LYS A 160 -16.55 13.11 10.51
C LYS A 160 -17.78 14.01 10.37
N ASN A 161 -18.32 14.13 9.16
CA ASN A 161 -19.45 15.01 8.88
C ASN A 161 -20.81 14.35 9.12
N GLY A 162 -20.85 13.04 9.41
CA GLY A 162 -22.11 12.29 9.53
C GLY A 162 -22.94 12.27 8.25
N ALA A 163 -22.28 12.49 7.11
CA ALA A 163 -22.92 12.65 5.81
C ALA A 163 -23.55 11.32 5.34
N GLY A 164 -24.75 11.40 4.78
CA GLY A 164 -25.46 10.24 4.25
C GLY A 164 -24.91 9.81 2.90
N ALA A 165 -25.37 8.67 2.39
CA ALA A 165 -24.97 8.16 1.08
C ALA A 165 -25.22 9.17 -0.06
N ASP A 166 -26.32 9.93 0.03
CA ASP A 166 -26.72 10.93 -0.98
C ASP A 166 -25.82 12.18 -0.97
N ASP A 167 -25.05 12.39 0.10
CA ASP A 167 -24.11 13.50 0.24
C ASP A 167 -22.72 13.16 -0.31
N PHE A 168 -22.46 11.89 -0.64
CA PHE A 168 -21.16 11.45 -1.14
C PHE A 168 -20.88 12.09 -2.51
N ARG A 169 -19.78 12.84 -2.59
CA ARG A 169 -19.31 13.52 -3.80
C ARG A 169 -17.87 13.10 -4.07
N CYS A 170 -17.66 12.41 -5.18
CA CYS A 170 -16.34 11.93 -5.59
C CYS A 170 -15.46 13.10 -6.09
N GLN A 171 -14.46 13.44 -5.29
CA GLN A 171 -13.45 14.44 -5.61
C GLN A 171 -12.20 14.18 -4.74
N PRO A 172 -10.99 14.54 -5.21
CA PRO A 172 -9.81 14.42 -4.37
C PRO A 172 -9.96 15.23 -3.08
N VAL A 173 -9.58 14.64 -1.94
CA VAL A 173 -9.61 15.30 -0.63
C VAL A 173 -8.27 15.99 -0.31
N ALA A 174 -7.20 15.52 -0.96
CA ALA A 174 -5.85 16.07 -0.88
C ALA A 174 -5.19 16.07 -2.26
N ALA A 175 -3.90 16.43 -2.32
CA ALA A 175 -3.11 16.44 -3.55
C ALA A 175 -3.27 15.13 -4.33
N TRP A 176 -3.49 15.25 -5.64
CA TRP A 176 -3.76 14.12 -6.52
C TRP A 176 -2.78 14.14 -7.70
N PRO A 177 -2.16 13.00 -8.04
CA PRO A 177 -1.21 12.96 -9.14
C PRO A 177 -1.95 13.15 -10.48
N PRO A 178 -1.60 14.15 -11.31
CA PRO A 178 -2.27 14.38 -12.59
C PRO A 178 -2.04 13.22 -13.58
N SER A 179 -0.98 12.44 -13.37
CA SER A 179 -0.62 11.27 -14.17
C SER A 179 -1.46 10.01 -13.88
N TYR A 180 -2.32 10.02 -12.86
CA TYR A 180 -3.15 8.87 -12.45
C TYR A 180 -4.67 9.09 -12.64
N PRO A 181 -5.16 9.55 -13.82
CA PRO A 181 -6.52 10.04 -13.95
C PRO A 181 -7.62 8.95 -13.84
N VAL A 182 -7.34 7.68 -14.20
CA VAL A 182 -8.35 6.59 -14.22
C VAL A 182 -8.71 6.08 -12.82
N LYS A 183 -7.93 6.45 -11.81
CA LYS A 183 -7.96 5.81 -10.50
C LYS A 183 -8.87 6.52 -9.48
N LEU A 184 -9.18 7.80 -9.66
CA LEU A 184 -9.98 8.49 -8.64
C LEU A 184 -11.37 7.86 -8.45
N ASP A 185 -12.00 7.41 -9.55
CA ASP A 185 -13.32 6.78 -9.52
C ASP A 185 -13.30 5.46 -8.73
N ASP A 186 -12.24 4.65 -8.86
CA ASP A 186 -12.05 3.42 -8.08
C ASP A 186 -11.93 3.71 -6.57
N ALA A 187 -11.14 4.74 -6.20
CA ALA A 187 -11.00 5.15 -4.80
C ALA A 187 -12.34 5.62 -4.21
N CYS A 188 -13.16 6.30 -5.02
CA CYS A 188 -14.49 6.74 -4.63
C CYS A 188 -15.46 5.58 -4.43
N ASP A 189 -15.46 4.60 -5.33
CA ASP A 189 -16.29 3.39 -5.20
C ASP A 189 -15.93 2.64 -3.91
N HIS A 190 -14.64 2.37 -3.68
CA HIS A 190 -14.18 1.68 -2.48
C HIS A 190 -14.52 2.44 -1.19
N ALA A 191 -14.34 3.76 -1.17
CA ALA A 191 -14.68 4.58 -0.01
C ALA A 191 -16.18 4.57 0.28
N TYR A 192 -17.01 4.62 -0.76
CA TYR A 192 -18.46 4.51 -0.63
C TYR A 192 -18.87 3.15 -0.06
N GLN A 193 -18.32 2.06 -0.59
CA GLN A 193 -18.56 0.71 -0.09
C GLN A 193 -18.17 0.59 1.38
N HIS A 194 -17.00 1.09 1.77
CA HIS A 194 -16.54 1.08 3.16
C HIS A 194 -17.50 1.81 4.11
N LEU A 195 -18.07 2.94 3.68
CA LEU A 195 -18.94 3.76 4.50
C LEU A 195 -20.38 3.23 4.58
N TYR A 196 -20.93 2.73 3.47
CA TYR A 196 -22.38 2.53 3.31
C TYR A 196 -22.79 1.11 2.88
N ASP A 197 -21.84 0.25 2.50
CA ASP A 197 -22.05 -1.18 2.26
C ASP A 197 -20.88 -2.04 2.80
N PRO A 198 -20.58 -1.97 4.11
CA PRO A 198 -19.40 -2.63 4.69
C PRO A 198 -19.46 -4.16 4.63
N GLU A 199 -20.65 -4.74 4.40
CA GLU A 199 -20.85 -6.18 4.20
C GLU A 199 -20.72 -6.61 2.72
N TYR A 200 -20.37 -5.69 1.82
CA TYR A 200 -20.26 -5.94 0.38
C TYR A 200 -21.51 -6.61 -0.21
N LYS A 201 -22.71 -6.25 0.27
CA LYS A 201 -23.97 -6.88 -0.18
C LYS A 201 -24.32 -6.49 -1.61
N LYS A 202 -23.71 -5.43 -2.14
CA LYS A 202 -23.94 -4.86 -3.48
C LYS A 202 -22.72 -5.03 -4.41
N LEU A 203 -22.01 -6.15 -4.33
CA LEU A 203 -20.90 -6.52 -5.24
C LEU A 203 -21.21 -6.44 -6.75
N PHE A 204 -22.49 -6.38 -7.12
CA PHE A 204 -22.96 -6.33 -8.51
C PHE A 204 -23.38 -4.93 -8.96
N TYR A 205 -22.87 -3.85 -8.36
CA TYR A 205 -23.17 -2.49 -8.83
C TYR A 205 -21.86 -1.79 -9.19
N THR A 206 -21.79 -1.24 -10.40
CA THR A 206 -20.79 -0.24 -10.75
C THR A 206 -21.39 1.11 -10.39
N TYR A 207 -20.73 1.90 -9.55
CA TYR A 207 -21.22 3.23 -9.26
C TYR A 207 -20.77 4.18 -10.36
N GLN A 208 -21.74 4.76 -11.08
CA GLN A 208 -21.44 5.75 -12.12
C GLN A 208 -21.69 7.15 -11.61
N ARG A 209 -20.83 8.07 -12.02
CA ARG A 209 -20.97 9.50 -11.78
C ARG A 209 -22.10 10.05 -12.65
N ILE A 210 -23.23 10.37 -12.04
CA ILE A 210 -24.36 11.09 -12.65
C ILE A 210 -24.45 12.45 -11.98
N GLU A 211 -24.24 13.53 -12.73
CA GLU A 211 -24.36 14.91 -12.24
C GLU A 211 -23.57 15.22 -10.95
N SER A 212 -22.41 14.58 -10.77
CA SER A 212 -21.51 14.69 -9.59
C SER A 212 -21.93 13.89 -8.36
N VAL A 213 -22.98 13.08 -8.44
CA VAL A 213 -23.41 12.10 -7.45
C VAL A 213 -23.09 10.70 -7.97
N TYR A 214 -22.61 9.79 -7.12
CA TYR A 214 -22.42 8.39 -7.49
C TYR A 214 -23.71 7.62 -7.19
N GLU A 215 -24.35 7.10 -8.23
CA GLU A 215 -25.50 6.23 -8.10
C GLU A 215 -25.10 4.77 -8.35
N PRO A 216 -25.60 3.80 -7.56
CA PRO A 216 -25.37 2.38 -7.81
C PRO A 216 -26.07 1.97 -9.12
N VAL A 217 -25.31 1.65 -10.16
CA VAL A 217 -25.85 1.14 -11.43
C VAL A 217 -25.67 -0.37 -11.49
N ARG A 218 -26.76 -1.13 -11.67
CA ARG A 218 -26.66 -2.56 -11.98
C ARG A 218 -26.08 -2.72 -13.39
N PRO A 219 -25.04 -3.56 -13.59
CA PRO A 219 -24.65 -3.96 -14.93
C PRO A 219 -25.84 -4.66 -15.59
N LYS A 220 -26.11 -4.28 -16.84
CA LYS A 220 -27.17 -4.88 -17.66
C LYS A 220 -26.87 -6.34 -17.97
#